data_AF-A0A0E2L407-F1
#
_entry.id   AF-A0A0E2L407-F1
#
_cell.length_a   1.000
_cell.length_b   1.000
_cell.length_c   1.000
_cell.angle_alpha   90.00
_cell.angle_beta   90.00
_cell.angle_gamma   90.00
#
_symmetry.space_group_name_H-M   'P 1'
#
loop_
_entity.id
_entity.type
_entity.pdbx_description
1 polymer ?
#
loop_
_entity_poly.entity_id
_entity_poly.type
_entity_poly.pdbx_seq_one_letter_code
_entity_poly.pdbx_strand_id
1 'polypeptide(L)'
;MPAVIDKALDFIGAMDVSAPTPSSMNESTAKGIFKYLKELGVPASAADITTRADLEGWNPGFTEKMVGWAKKMESGERIVIKNPEYFSTYMQEELKALV
;
A
#
# COMPACT_ATOMS: atom_id res chain seq x y z
N MET A 1 -14.44 0.56 5.31
CA MET A 1 -13.23 0.92 4.54
C MET A 1 -13.68 1.65 3.27
N PRO A 2 -13.14 2.84 2.95
CA PRO A 2 -13.38 3.53 1.67
C PRO A 2 -13.04 2.65 0.45
N ALA A 3 -13.78 2.78 -0.65
CA ALA A 3 -13.60 1.95 -1.86
C ALA A 3 -12.18 2.09 -2.46
N VAL A 4 -11.61 3.29 -2.44
CA VAL A 4 -10.22 3.54 -2.87
C VAL A 4 -9.19 2.81 -2.00
N ILE A 5 -9.42 2.71 -0.68
CA ILE A 5 -8.52 1.96 0.22
C ILE A 5 -8.67 0.47 -0.04
N ASP A 6 -9.90 -0.01 -0.23
CA ASP A 6 -10.17 -1.41 -0.56
C ASP A 6 -9.43 -1.85 -1.83
N LYS A 7 -9.56 -1.07 -2.92
CA LYS A 7 -8.86 -1.30 -4.19
C LYS A 7 -7.34 -1.21 -4.06
N ALA A 8 -6.84 -0.26 -3.27
CA ALA A 8 -5.41 -0.16 -3.00
C ALA A 8 -4.87 -1.40 -2.29
N LEU A 9 -5.62 -1.94 -1.33
CA LEU A 9 -5.26 -3.17 -0.64
C LEU A 9 -5.41 -4.39 -1.55
N ASP A 10 -6.32 -4.41 -2.52
CA ASP A 10 -6.37 -5.47 -3.54
C ASP A 10 -5.08 -5.51 -4.38
N PHE A 11 -4.54 -4.35 -4.78
CA PHE A 11 -3.26 -4.29 -5.49
C PHE A 11 -2.09 -4.82 -4.65
N ILE A 12 -2.12 -4.57 -3.33
CA ILE A 12 -1.10 -5.09 -2.40
C ILE A 12 -1.31 -6.60 -2.17
N GLY A 13 -2.55 -7.06 -2.03
CA GLY A 13 -2.91 -8.47 -1.86
C GLY A 13 -2.54 -9.33 -3.06
N ALA A 14 -2.55 -8.75 -4.27
CA ALA A 14 -2.11 -9.40 -5.50
C ALA A 14 -0.56 -9.54 -5.63
N MET A 15 0.21 -8.97 -4.70
CA MET A 15 1.66 -9.15 -4.63
C MET A 15 2.03 -10.52 -4.03
N ASP A 16 3.32 -10.83 -3.96
CA ASP A 16 3.80 -11.95 -3.14
C ASP A 16 3.72 -11.59 -1.65
N VAL A 17 2.53 -11.75 -1.07
CA VAL A 17 2.23 -11.51 0.35
C VAL A 17 2.68 -12.65 1.27
N SER A 18 3.16 -13.75 0.71
CA SER A 18 3.62 -14.93 1.46
C SER A 18 5.05 -14.75 1.98
N ALA A 19 5.86 -13.95 1.28
CA ALA A 19 7.22 -13.63 1.66
C ALA A 19 7.27 -12.53 2.75
N PRO A 20 8.09 -12.66 3.81
CA PRO A 20 8.18 -11.66 4.88
C PRO A 20 8.81 -10.34 4.44
N THR A 21 9.55 -10.35 3.33
CA THR A 21 10.16 -9.15 2.76
C THR A 21 9.73 -9.03 1.31
N PRO A 22 9.02 -7.94 0.93
CA PRO A 22 8.62 -7.73 -0.44
C PRO A 22 9.82 -7.55 -1.36
N SER A 23 9.67 -7.94 -2.64
CA SER A 23 10.64 -7.64 -3.67
C SER A 23 10.82 -6.12 -3.84
N SER A 24 11.91 -5.69 -4.48
CA SER A 24 12.13 -4.25 -4.75
C SER A 24 11.03 -3.61 -5.59
N MET A 25 10.36 -4.40 -6.44
CA MET A 25 9.21 -3.97 -7.22
C MET A 25 8.01 -3.74 -6.31
N ASN A 26 7.60 -4.77 -5.55
CA ASN A 26 6.45 -4.72 -4.63
C ASN A 26 6.62 -3.63 -3.57
N GLU A 27 7.82 -3.47 -3.02
CA GLU A 27 8.15 -2.38 -2.09
C GLU A 27 7.89 -1.00 -2.72
N SER A 28 8.39 -0.76 -3.94
CA SER A 28 8.25 0.55 -4.57
C SER A 28 6.80 0.82 -4.97
N THR A 29 6.09 -0.18 -5.49
CA THR A 29 4.67 -0.09 -5.82
C THR A 29 3.82 0.19 -4.58
N ALA A 30 3.99 -0.57 -3.50
CA ALA A 30 3.21 -0.38 -2.26
C ALA A 30 3.45 1.00 -1.65
N LYS A 31 4.71 1.47 -1.61
CA LYS A 31 5.01 2.84 -1.17
C LYS A 31 4.41 3.90 -2.08
N GLY A 32 4.40 3.68 -3.39
CA GLY A 32 3.74 4.55 -4.37
C GLY A 32 2.25 4.67 -4.10
N ILE A 33 1.58 3.53 -3.89
CA ILE A 33 0.16 3.46 -3.52
C ILE A 33 -0.11 4.26 -2.24
N PHE A 34 0.62 4.00 -1.14
CA PHE A 34 0.39 4.71 0.12
C PHE A 34 0.64 6.22 0.02
N LYS A 35 1.66 6.64 -0.75
CA LYS A 35 1.90 8.07 -1.01
C LYS A 35 0.72 8.70 -1.76
N TYR A 36 0.23 8.02 -2.78
CA TYR A 36 -0.85 8.51 -3.62
C TYR A 36 -2.18 8.61 -2.87
N LEU A 37 -2.50 7.61 -2.05
CA LEU A 37 -3.66 7.66 -1.16
C LEU A 37 -3.62 8.88 -0.21
N LYS A 38 -2.44 9.19 0.33
CA LYS A 38 -2.26 10.40 1.13
C LYS A 38 -2.45 11.68 0.30
N GLU A 39 -1.92 11.74 -0.92
CA GLU A 39 -2.09 12.89 -1.82
C GLU A 39 -3.56 13.11 -2.21
N LEU A 40 -4.34 12.03 -2.27
CA LEU A 40 -5.79 12.05 -2.47
C LEU A 40 -6.59 12.41 -1.20
N GLY A 41 -5.93 12.59 -0.04
CA GLY A 41 -6.57 12.94 1.23
C GLY A 41 -7.19 11.76 1.98
N VAL A 42 -6.92 10.53 1.55
CA VAL A 42 -7.50 9.29 2.07
C VAL A 42 -6.41 8.26 2.42
N PRO A 43 -5.50 8.58 3.37
CA PRO A 43 -4.41 7.67 3.72
C PRO A 43 -4.95 6.34 4.26
N ALA A 44 -4.34 5.22 3.85
CA ALA A 44 -4.63 3.92 4.44
C ALA A 44 -4.08 3.86 5.86
N SER A 45 -4.92 3.48 6.82
CA SER A 45 -4.50 3.36 8.22
C SER A 45 -3.83 2.00 8.48
N ALA A 46 -3.10 1.91 9.58
CA ALA A 46 -2.58 0.62 10.06
C ALA A 46 -3.71 -0.41 10.29
N ALA A 47 -4.88 0.03 10.77
CA ALA A 47 -6.00 -0.85 11.03
C ALA A 47 -6.61 -1.42 9.74
N ASP A 48 -6.69 -0.62 8.67
CA ASP A 48 -7.17 -1.08 7.36
C ASP A 48 -6.27 -2.22 6.84
N ILE A 49 -4.96 -2.02 6.91
CA ILE A 49 -3.96 -2.99 6.45
C ILE A 49 -3.99 -4.26 7.29
N THR A 50 -3.98 -4.14 8.63
CA THR A 50 -4.00 -5.31 9.52
C THR A 50 -5.29 -6.11 9.36
N THR A 51 -6.44 -5.44 9.26
CA THR A 51 -7.73 -6.12 9.02
C THR A 51 -7.69 -6.90 7.71
N ARG A 52 -7.17 -6.32 6.63
CA ARG A 52 -7.06 -7.03 5.36
C ARG A 52 -6.07 -8.19 5.42
N ALA A 53 -4.90 -7.96 6.03
CA ALA A 53 -3.87 -8.97 6.20
C ALA A 53 -4.38 -10.19 6.98
N ASP A 54 -5.17 -9.99 8.04
CA ASP A 54 -5.76 -11.06 8.83
C ASP A 54 -6.81 -11.84 8.02
N LEU A 55 -7.61 -11.15 7.21
CA LEU A 55 -8.63 -11.77 6.34
C LEU A 55 -8.02 -12.61 5.22
N GLU A 56 -6.93 -12.15 4.62
CA GLU A 56 -6.29 -12.81 3.48
C GLU A 56 -5.09 -13.70 3.86
N GLY A 57 -4.71 -13.72 5.15
CA GLY A 57 -3.61 -14.54 5.64
C GLY A 57 -2.23 -14.09 5.14
N TRP A 58 -1.99 -12.77 5.08
CA TRP A 58 -0.68 -12.24 4.68
C TRP A 58 0.41 -12.65 5.68
N ASN A 59 1.66 -12.72 5.21
CA ASN A 59 2.79 -12.98 6.09
C ASN A 59 2.91 -11.85 7.15
N PRO A 60 3.14 -12.18 8.44
CA PRO A 60 3.28 -11.15 9.49
C PRO A 60 4.41 -10.15 9.22
N GLY A 61 5.54 -10.61 8.70
CA GLY A 61 6.67 -9.73 8.35
C GLY A 61 6.35 -8.79 7.19
N PHE A 62 5.60 -9.28 6.20
CA PHE A 62 5.10 -8.45 5.10
C PHE A 62 4.15 -7.37 5.62
N THR A 63 3.19 -7.78 6.46
CA THR A 63 2.19 -6.91 7.07
C THR A 63 2.84 -5.80 7.90
N GLU A 64 3.85 -6.14 8.70
CA GLU A 64 4.62 -5.16 9.48
C GLU A 64 5.27 -4.10 8.59
N LYS A 65 5.82 -4.49 7.43
CA LYS A 65 6.39 -3.53 6.46
C LYS A 65 5.32 -2.60 5.90
N MET A 66 4.18 -3.13 5.48
CA MET A 66 3.08 -2.33 4.92
C MET A 66 2.55 -1.31 5.94
N VAL A 67 2.27 -1.77 7.16
CA VAL A 67 1.85 -0.92 8.28
C VAL A 67 2.91 0.15 8.57
N GLY A 68 4.19 -0.23 8.61
CA GLY A 68 5.30 0.68 8.86
C GLY A 68 5.41 1.79 7.80
N TRP A 69 5.19 1.47 6.53
CA TRP A 69 5.21 2.47 5.45
C TRP A 69 3.97 3.36 5.47
N ALA A 70 2.78 2.79 5.67
CA ALA A 70 1.55 3.58 5.76
C ALA A 70 1.61 4.59 6.90
N LYS A 71 2.07 4.18 8.10
CA LYS A 71 2.27 5.09 9.25
C LYS A 71 3.22 6.23 8.95
N LYS A 72 4.36 5.94 8.32
CA LYS A 72 5.34 6.96 7.93
C LYS A 72 4.78 7.93 6.88
N MET A 73 3.99 7.41 5.93
CA MET A 73 3.30 8.27 4.97
C MET A 73 2.32 9.17 5.70
N GLU A 74 1.46 8.63 6.56
CA GLU A 74 0.49 9.38 7.35
C GLU A 74 1.16 10.49 8.19
N SER A 75 2.24 10.17 8.91
CA SER A 75 3.01 11.13 9.74
C SER A 75 3.73 12.22 8.94
N GLY A 76 3.86 12.07 7.61
CA GLY A 76 4.60 13.00 6.76
C GLY A 76 6.11 12.79 6.79
N GLU A 77 6.57 11.69 7.36
CA GLU A 77 7.96 11.28 7.23
C GLU A 77 8.32 10.99 5.77
N ARG A 78 9.55 11.38 5.39
CA ARG A 78 10.04 11.14 4.04
C ARG A 78 10.33 9.65 3.86
N ILE A 79 9.69 9.05 2.86
CA ILE A 79 10.00 7.68 2.42
C ILE A 79 10.64 7.73 1.03
N VAL A 80 11.71 6.95 0.87
CA VAL A 80 12.34 6.73 -0.44
C VAL A 80 11.58 5.63 -1.19
N ILE A 81 11.14 5.97 -2.40
CA ILE A 81 10.61 5.04 -3.40
C ILE A 81 11.72 4.88 -4.43
N LYS A 82 12.32 3.69 -4.51
CA LYS A 82 13.50 3.45 -5.35
C LYS A 82 13.16 3.51 -6.84
N ASN A 83 12.06 2.86 -7.21
CA ASN A 83 11.62 2.70 -8.59
C ASN A 83 10.15 3.15 -8.70
N PRO A 84 9.88 4.48 -8.71
CA PRO A 84 8.52 5.02 -8.71
C PRO A 84 7.69 4.59 -9.93
N GLU A 85 8.33 4.24 -11.04
CA GLU A 85 7.70 3.77 -12.28
C GLU A 85 6.93 2.46 -12.13
N TYR A 86 7.22 1.65 -11.10
CA TYR A 86 6.44 0.43 -10.83
C TYR A 86 5.04 0.71 -10.29
N PHE A 87 4.78 1.92 -9.78
CA PHE A 87 3.43 2.38 -9.51
C PHE A 87 2.86 3.04 -10.78
N SER A 88 2.36 2.19 -11.67
CA SER A 88 1.93 2.58 -13.01
C SER A 88 0.80 3.61 -13.04
N THR A 89 0.69 4.34 -14.15
CA THR A 89 -0.42 5.27 -14.40
C THR A 89 -1.78 4.57 -14.33
N TYR A 90 -1.89 3.33 -14.80
CA TYR A 90 -3.13 2.54 -14.70
C TYR A 90 -3.62 2.41 -13.24
N MET A 91 -2.71 2.04 -12.33
CA MET A 91 -3.05 1.93 -10.90
C MET A 91 -3.45 3.29 -10.31
N GLN A 92 -2.78 4.37 -10.71
CA GLN A 92 -3.14 5.73 -10.27
C GLN A 92 -4.55 6.12 -10.72
N GLU A 93 -4.89 5.86 -11.99
CA GLU A 93 -6.20 6.18 -12.55
C GLU A 93 -7.31 5.36 -11.90
N GLU A 94 -7.10 4.06 -11.69
CA GLU A 94 -8.05 3.19 -10.97
C GLU A 94 -8.32 3.67 -9.55
N LEU A 95 -7.29 4.09 -8.82
CA LEU A 95 -7.46 4.63 -7.46
C LEU A 95 -8.17 5.98 -7.48
N LYS A 96 -7.77 6.89 -8.38
CA LYS A 96 -8.37 8.22 -8.48
C LYS A 96 -9.84 8.19 -8.86
N ALA A 97 -10.26 7.20 -9.66
CA ALA A 97 -11.66 7.04 -10.05
C ALA A 97 -12.59 6.66 -8.89
N LEU A 98 -12.03 6.26 -7.73
CA LEU A 98 -12.76 5.79 -6.56
C LEU A 98 -12.76 6.79 -5.39
N VAL A 99 -12.26 8.01 -5.61
CA VAL A 99 -12.27 9.14 -4.67
C VAL A 99 -13.37 10.12 -5.03
#